data_AF-A0A538TYH7-F1
#
_entry.id   AF-A0A538TYH7-F1
#
_cell.length_a   1.000
_cell.length_b   1.000
_cell.length_c   1.000
_cell.angle_alpha   90.00
_cell.angle_beta   90.00
_cell.angle_gamma   90.00
#
_symmetry.space_group_name_H-M   'P 1'
#
loop_
_entity.id
_entity.type
_entity.pdbx_description
1 polymer ?
#
loop_
_entity_poly.entity_id
_entity_poly.type
_entity_poly.pdbx_seq_one_letter_code
_entity_poly.pdbx_strand_id
1 'polypeptide(L)'
;MLILSADDVRAALDMPSCIEAMRGALLGLHRGELSMPLRSFVRPPGSALLGLMPAHRGGERPLFSLKEIVFAPANSARGLDTHQGAVLLHDGVDGRLVAILNASAITEVRTAAVSGLASTLLARPNARRVAILGSGVQGRSHAVAMRAVFPDAELRIWSLSLPRAE
;
A
#
# COMPACT_ATOMS: atom_id res chain seq x y z
N MET A 1 -6.73 20.38 9.05
CA MET A 1 -5.81 19.26 8.82
C MET A 1 -6.48 17.99 9.30
N LEU A 2 -6.51 16.94 8.48
CA LEU A 2 -7.15 15.66 8.78
C LEU A 2 -6.14 14.67 9.36
N ILE A 3 -6.54 13.86 10.33
CA ILE A 3 -5.72 12.77 10.87
C ILE A 3 -6.53 11.48 10.73
N LEU A 4 -5.99 10.50 10.01
CA LEU A 4 -6.66 9.23 9.73
C LEU A 4 -5.88 8.08 10.35
N SER A 5 -6.53 7.39 11.29
CA SER A 5 -6.06 6.15 11.89
C SER A 5 -6.01 5.02 10.87
N ALA A 6 -5.49 3.86 11.29
CA ALA A 6 -5.51 2.67 10.43
C ALA A 6 -6.95 2.25 10.08
N ASP A 7 -7.89 2.40 11.00
CA ASP A 7 -9.28 2.01 10.80
C ASP A 7 -10.00 3.01 9.89
N ASP A 8 -9.75 4.31 10.06
CA ASP A 8 -10.28 5.33 9.14
C ASP A 8 -9.80 5.09 7.70
N VAL A 9 -8.52 4.75 7.52
CA VAL A 9 -7.96 4.43 6.21
C VAL A 9 -8.62 3.20 5.60
N ARG A 10 -8.79 2.11 6.36
CA ARG A 10 -9.42 0.88 5.86
C ARG A 10 -10.91 1.08 5.54
N ALA A 11 -11.61 1.89 6.34
CA ALA A 11 -13.02 2.20 6.12
C ALA A 11 -13.24 3.10 4.88
N ALA A 12 -12.30 3.99 4.59
CA ALA A 12 -12.42 4.94 3.48
C ALA A 12 -11.99 4.38 2.11
N LEU A 13 -11.26 3.27 2.07
CA LEU A 13 -10.65 2.74 0.86
C LEU A 13 -11.26 1.40 0.43
N ASP A 14 -12.05 1.42 -0.64
CA ASP A 14 -12.46 0.20 -1.33
C ASP A 14 -11.39 -0.27 -2.34
N MET A 15 -11.25 -1.58 -2.49
CA MET A 15 -10.20 -2.18 -3.32
C MET A 15 -10.33 -1.86 -4.83
N PRO A 16 -11.53 -1.92 -5.46
CA PRO A 16 -11.70 -1.51 -6.86
C PRO A 16 -11.25 -0.07 -7.13
N SER A 17 -11.67 0.91 -6.32
CA SER A 17 -11.22 2.29 -6.46
C SER A 17 -9.72 2.44 -6.26
N CYS A 18 -9.13 1.67 -5.35
CA CYS A 18 -7.68 1.67 -5.15
C CYS A 18 -6.91 1.10 -6.35
N ILE A 19 -7.42 0.05 -7.01
CA ILE A 19 -6.83 -0.50 -8.24
C ILE A 19 -6.81 0.58 -9.33
N GLU A 20 -7.91 1.29 -9.53
CA GLU A 20 -7.99 2.37 -10.51
C GLU A 20 -7.13 3.59 -10.12
N ALA A 21 -7.02 3.90 -8.82
CA ALA A 21 -6.07 4.91 -8.34
C ALA A 21 -4.61 4.54 -8.67
N MET A 22 -4.24 3.26 -8.55
CA MET A 22 -2.91 2.78 -8.97
C MET A 22 -2.73 2.86 -10.48
N ARG A 23 -3.78 2.63 -11.28
CA ARG A 23 -3.73 2.82 -12.73
C ARG A 23 -3.43 4.27 -13.06
N GLY A 24 -4.17 5.21 -12.46
CA GLY A 24 -3.93 6.65 -12.61
C GLY A 24 -2.51 7.04 -12.21
N ALA A 25 -2.00 6.55 -11.08
CA ALA A 25 -0.65 6.85 -10.60
C ALA A 25 0.44 6.34 -11.57
N LEU A 26 0.33 5.11 -12.08
CA LEU A 26 1.31 4.55 -13.02
C LEU A 26 1.26 5.26 -14.37
N LEU A 27 0.07 5.60 -14.87
CA LEU A 27 -0.08 6.38 -16.11
C LEU A 27 0.49 7.79 -15.96
N GLY A 28 0.20 8.48 -14.86
CA GLY A 28 0.74 9.81 -14.58
C GLY A 28 2.26 9.78 -14.46
N LEU A 29 2.84 8.72 -13.86
CA LEU A 29 4.30 8.55 -13.81
C LEU A 29 4.87 8.38 -15.21
N HIS A 30 4.25 7.55 -16.05
CA HIS A 30 4.67 7.37 -17.44
C HIS A 30 4.59 8.67 -18.26
N ARG A 31 3.61 9.55 -17.97
CA ARG A 31 3.45 10.86 -18.61
C ARG A 31 4.35 11.96 -18.04
N GLY A 32 5.15 11.68 -17.01
CA GLY A 32 6.00 12.68 -16.35
C GLY A 32 5.23 13.66 -15.44
N GLU A 33 3.99 13.33 -15.06
CA GLU A 33 3.14 14.15 -14.18
C GLU A 33 3.42 13.91 -12.69
N LEU A 34 4.22 12.88 -12.38
CA LEU A 34 4.68 12.55 -11.03
C LEU A 34 6.20 12.65 -10.95
N SER A 35 6.67 13.29 -9.88
CA SER A 35 8.07 13.25 -9.46
C SER A 35 8.20 12.35 -8.24
N MET A 36 8.96 11.26 -8.36
CA MET A 36 9.16 10.29 -7.30
C MET A 36 10.65 9.90 -7.28
N PRO A 37 11.49 10.56 -6.47
CA PRO A 37 12.89 10.19 -6.37
C PRO A 37 13.05 8.79 -5.75
N LEU A 38 14.25 8.23 -5.87
CA LEU A 38 14.58 7.00 -5.17
C LEU A 38 14.40 7.20 -3.65
N ARG A 39 13.77 6.23 -3.01
CA ARG A 39 13.58 6.23 -1.55
C ARG A 39 14.93 6.34 -0.84
N SER A 40 14.96 7.09 0.27
CA SER A 40 16.13 7.15 1.14
C SER A 40 15.91 6.34 2.41
N PHE A 41 17.00 5.94 3.03
CA PHE A 41 17.01 5.11 4.23
C PHE A 41 17.93 5.67 5.29
N VAL A 42 17.52 5.54 6.55
CA VAL A 42 18.35 5.80 7.72
C VAL A 42 18.43 4.49 8.50
N ARG A 43 19.65 3.94 8.63
CA ARG A 43 19.90 2.65 9.27
C ARG A 43 21.16 2.67 10.14
N PRO A 44 21.12 3.27 11.33
CA PRO A 44 22.19 3.13 12.32
C PRO A 44 22.44 1.65 12.67
N PRO A 45 23.68 1.24 12.97
CA PRO A 45 23.97 -0.11 13.46
C PRO A 45 23.10 -0.49 14.66
N GLY A 46 22.55 -1.71 14.67
CA GLY A 46 21.72 -2.21 15.78
C GLY A 46 20.32 -1.61 15.90
N SER A 47 19.88 -0.77 14.95
CA SER A 47 18.59 -0.08 15.01
C SER A 47 17.59 -0.56 13.96
N ALA A 48 16.32 -0.13 14.12
CA ALA A 48 15.29 -0.27 13.11
C ALA A 48 15.62 0.55 11.85
N LEU A 49 15.05 0.17 10.71
CA LEU A 49 15.24 0.86 9.44
C LEU A 49 14.15 1.93 9.26
N LEU A 50 14.53 3.21 9.16
CA LEU A 50 13.61 4.27 8.71
C LEU A 50 13.74 4.43 7.19
N GLY A 51 12.62 4.34 6.47
CA GLY A 51 12.52 4.61 5.05
C GLY A 51 11.69 5.86 4.77
N LEU A 52 12.17 6.70 3.85
CA LEU A 52 11.50 7.91 3.41
C LEU A 52 11.18 7.79 1.92
N MET A 53 9.90 7.99 1.57
CA MET A 53 9.40 7.89 0.20
C MET A 53 8.62 9.15 -0.14
N PRO A 54 9.30 10.26 -0.51
CA PRO A 54 8.63 11.46 -0.97
C PRO A 54 8.14 11.29 -2.42
N ALA A 55 7.04 11.96 -2.76
CA ALA A 55 6.57 12.10 -4.13
C ALA A 55 5.77 13.40 -4.31
N HIS A 56 5.75 13.93 -5.52
CA HIS A 56 4.91 15.03 -5.95
C HIS A 56 4.06 14.59 -7.13
N ARG A 57 2.77 14.92 -7.11
CA ARG A 57 1.85 14.80 -8.25
C ARG A 57 1.44 16.19 -8.68
N GLY A 58 1.65 16.55 -9.95
CA GLY A 58 1.17 17.81 -10.53
C GLY A 58 -0.31 17.77 -10.93
N GLY A 59 -0.69 18.59 -11.90
CA GLY A 59 -2.04 18.68 -12.45
C GLY A 59 -2.96 19.66 -11.72
N GLU A 60 -4.27 19.53 -11.92
CA GLU A 60 -5.28 20.47 -11.37
C GLU A 60 -5.33 20.50 -9.83
N ARG A 61 -4.93 19.41 -9.18
CA ARG A 61 -4.86 19.28 -7.72
C ARG A 61 -3.49 18.76 -7.32
N PRO A 62 -2.46 19.63 -7.37
CA PRO A 62 -1.11 19.23 -7.07
C PRO A 62 -0.98 18.85 -5.60
N LEU A 63 -0.16 17.85 -5.31
CA LEU A 63 0.06 17.35 -3.95
C LEU A 63 1.51 16.96 -3.76
N PHE A 64 2.08 17.33 -2.61
CA PHE A 64 3.28 16.67 -2.10
C PHE A 64 2.86 15.57 -1.12
N SER A 65 3.59 14.47 -1.15
CA SER A 65 3.42 13.37 -0.22
C SER A 65 4.76 12.91 0.32
N LEU A 66 4.77 12.48 1.57
CA LEU A 66 5.90 11.77 2.17
C LEU A 66 5.34 10.59 2.95
N LYS A 67 5.73 9.38 2.57
CA LYS A 67 5.63 8.25 3.49
C LYS A 67 6.93 8.11 4.27
N GLU A 68 6.85 8.27 5.58
CA GLU A 68 7.92 7.88 6.50
C GLU A 68 7.50 6.60 7.21
N ILE A 69 8.40 5.61 7.28
CA ILE A 69 8.08 4.31 7.83
C ILE A 69 9.30 3.66 8.48
N VAL A 70 9.14 3.28 9.75
CA VAL A 70 10.09 2.51 10.53
C VAL A 70 9.73 1.03 10.44
N PHE A 71 10.66 0.23 9.95
CA PHE A 71 10.56 -1.23 9.95
C PHE A 71 11.27 -1.80 11.18
N ALA A 72 10.48 -2.33 12.11
CA ALA A 72 10.91 -2.90 13.39
C ALA A 72 10.39 -4.35 13.54
N PRO A 73 11.13 -5.37 13.04
CA PRO A 73 10.69 -6.77 13.08
C PRO A 73 10.33 -7.30 14.48
N ALA A 74 11.06 -6.83 15.51
CA ALA A 74 10.86 -7.25 16.90
C ALA A 74 9.48 -6.88 17.47
N ASN A 75 8.75 -5.96 16.83
CA ASN A 75 7.39 -5.58 17.24
C ASN A 75 6.40 -6.75 17.17
N SER A 76 6.64 -7.72 16.29
CA SER A 76 5.81 -8.93 16.20
C SER A 76 5.73 -9.67 17.55
N ALA A 77 6.83 -9.76 18.29
CA ALA A 77 6.87 -10.38 19.63
C ALA A 77 6.12 -9.57 20.71
N ARG A 78 5.81 -8.30 20.41
CA ARG A 78 5.09 -7.36 21.29
C ARG A 78 3.62 -7.20 20.90
N GLY A 79 3.14 -7.95 19.89
CA GLY A 79 1.79 -7.80 19.35
C GLY A 79 1.58 -6.49 18.56
N LEU A 80 2.67 -5.81 18.17
CA LEU A 80 2.62 -4.56 17.42
C LEU A 80 2.88 -4.79 15.93
N ASP A 81 2.39 -3.89 15.08
CA ASP A 81 2.73 -3.88 13.67
C ASP A 81 4.25 -3.65 13.50
N THR A 82 4.87 -4.42 12.59
CA THR A 82 6.31 -4.31 12.28
C THR A 82 6.64 -3.07 11.46
N HIS A 83 5.64 -2.42 10.87
CA HIS A 83 5.73 -1.16 10.15
C HIS A 83 5.01 -0.07 10.93
N GLN A 84 5.76 0.95 11.33
CA GLN A 84 5.26 2.09 12.09
C GLN A 84 5.54 3.36 11.31
N GLY A 85 4.59 4.27 11.18
CA GLY A 85 4.83 5.56 10.54
C GLY A 85 3.59 6.19 9.93
N ALA A 86 3.81 7.29 9.21
CA ALA A 86 2.76 8.09 8.60
C ALA A 86 2.97 8.39 7.10
N VAL A 87 1.86 8.63 6.41
CA VAL A 87 1.82 9.32 5.12
C VAL A 87 1.37 10.75 5.38
N LEU A 88 2.22 11.70 5.06
CA LEU A 88 1.93 13.12 5.14
C LEU A 88 1.53 13.61 3.75
N LEU A 89 0.45 14.36 3.66
CA LEU A 89 -0.01 15.02 2.44
C LEU A 89 0.02 16.54 2.62
N HIS A 90 0.67 17.24 1.70
CA HIS A 90 0.67 18.70 1.65
C HIS A 90 0.00 19.17 0.36
N ASP A 91 -0.71 20.29 0.47
CA ASP A 91 -1.24 21.03 -0.67
C ASP A 91 -0.07 21.40 -1.60
N GLY A 92 -0.17 21.07 -2.88
CA GLY A 92 0.89 21.35 -3.85
C GLY A 92 0.99 22.81 -4.29
N VAL A 93 0.03 23.66 -3.91
CA VAL A 93 0.01 25.09 -4.26
C VAL A 93 0.63 25.93 -3.14
N ASP A 94 0.11 25.79 -1.91
CA ASP A 94 0.52 26.63 -0.78
C ASP A 94 1.42 25.91 0.24
N GLY A 95 1.65 24.60 0.05
CA GLY A 95 2.55 23.79 0.89
C GLY A 95 1.99 23.41 2.25
N ARG A 96 0.75 23.78 2.60
CA ARG A 96 0.20 23.46 3.92
C ARG A 96 -0.04 21.97 4.08
N LEU A 97 0.20 21.45 5.30
CA LEU A 97 -0.11 20.06 5.64
C LEU A 97 -1.63 19.87 5.69
N VAL A 98 -2.17 19.02 4.80
CA VAL A 98 -3.60 18.77 4.67
C VAL A 98 -4.05 17.52 5.40
N ALA A 99 -3.23 16.47 5.42
CA ALA A 99 -3.55 15.21 6.09
C ALA A 99 -2.33 14.43 6.60
N ILE A 100 -2.54 13.68 7.67
CA ILE A 100 -1.64 12.65 8.18
C ILE A 100 -2.42 11.33 8.23
N LEU A 101 -1.91 10.28 7.60
CA LEU A 101 -2.56 8.98 7.51
C LEU A 101 -1.65 7.87 8.04
N ASN A 102 -2.22 6.83 8.62
CA ASN A 102 -1.46 5.66 9.04
C ASN A 102 -0.73 4.98 7.85
N ALA A 103 0.61 4.90 7.91
CA ALA A 103 1.40 4.37 6.80
C ALA A 103 1.26 2.86 6.60
N SER A 104 1.01 2.09 7.68
CA SER A 104 0.85 0.64 7.58
C SER A 104 -0.42 0.30 6.80
N ALA A 105 -1.56 0.91 7.17
CA ALA A 105 -2.83 0.71 6.47
C ALA A 105 -2.78 1.15 5.00
N ILE A 106 -2.20 2.32 4.71
CA ILE A 106 -2.01 2.76 3.30
C ILE A 106 -1.12 1.76 2.55
N THR A 107 -0.03 1.29 3.17
CA THR A 107 0.88 0.31 2.56
C THR A 107 0.21 -1.05 2.34
N GLU A 108 -0.62 -1.50 3.26
CA GLU A 108 -1.44 -2.72 3.14
C GLU A 108 -2.32 -2.67 1.89
N VAL A 109 -3.11 -1.60 1.73
CA VAL A 109 -4.10 -1.49 0.65
C VAL A 109 -3.42 -1.26 -0.69
N ARG A 110 -2.55 -0.23 -0.80
CA ARG A 110 -1.95 0.16 -2.09
C ARG A 110 -1.05 -0.92 -2.69
N THR A 111 -0.42 -1.75 -1.86
CA THR A 111 0.46 -2.82 -2.32
C THR A 111 -0.36 -3.95 -2.95
N ALA A 112 -1.48 -4.32 -2.34
CA ALA A 112 -2.40 -5.27 -2.95
C ALA A 112 -3.09 -4.69 -4.20
N ALA A 113 -3.49 -3.42 -4.17
CA ALA A 113 -4.14 -2.75 -5.30
C ALA A 113 -3.26 -2.71 -6.56
N VAL A 114 -1.96 -2.40 -6.43
CA VAL A 114 -1.06 -2.39 -7.59
C VAL A 114 -0.83 -3.81 -8.15
N SER A 115 -0.79 -4.83 -7.28
CA SER A 115 -0.79 -6.23 -7.70
C SER A 115 -2.09 -6.60 -8.41
N GLY A 116 -3.24 -6.16 -7.90
CA GLY A 116 -4.54 -6.32 -8.53
C GLY A 116 -4.57 -5.74 -9.95
N LEU A 117 -4.14 -4.49 -10.11
CA LEU A 117 -3.98 -3.86 -11.42
C LEU A 117 -3.07 -4.68 -12.34
N ALA A 118 -1.90 -5.09 -11.87
CA ALA A 118 -0.99 -5.91 -12.66
C ALA A 118 -1.65 -7.22 -13.10
N SER A 119 -2.43 -7.86 -12.22
CA SER A 119 -3.19 -9.07 -12.55
C SER A 119 -4.26 -8.83 -13.61
N THR A 120 -4.96 -7.68 -13.61
CA THR A 120 -5.92 -7.35 -14.69
C THR A 120 -5.27 -7.25 -16.07
N LEU A 121 -4.00 -6.86 -16.11
CA LEU A 121 -3.26 -6.60 -17.35
C LEU A 121 -2.45 -7.80 -17.84
N LEU A 122 -1.94 -8.62 -16.92
CA LEU A 122 -0.91 -9.62 -17.23
C LEU A 122 -1.39 -11.06 -17.01
N ALA A 123 -2.44 -11.28 -16.23
CA ALA A 123 -2.95 -12.63 -16.03
C ALA A 123 -3.70 -13.14 -17.27
N ARG A 124 -3.78 -14.46 -17.40
CA ARG A 124 -4.62 -15.08 -18.43
C ARG A 124 -6.08 -14.67 -18.22
N PRO A 125 -6.83 -14.35 -19.29
CA PRO A 125 -8.27 -14.16 -19.21
C PRO A 125 -8.94 -15.37 -18.53
N ASN A 126 -9.94 -15.12 -17.69
CA ASN A 126 -10.70 -16.16 -16.99
C ASN A 126 -9.85 -17.10 -16.10
N ALA A 127 -8.81 -16.57 -15.46
CA ALA A 127 -8.06 -17.31 -14.46
C ALA A 127 -9.01 -17.87 -13.38
N ARG A 128 -9.09 -19.21 -13.28
CA ARG A 128 -10.03 -19.89 -12.36
C ARG A 128 -9.44 -20.21 -10.99
N ARG A 129 -8.12 -20.09 -10.83
CA ARG A 129 -7.41 -20.39 -9.57
C ARG A 129 -6.32 -19.37 -9.35
N VAL A 130 -6.26 -18.84 -8.14
CA VAL A 130 -5.22 -17.91 -7.70
C VAL A 130 -4.61 -18.45 -6.41
N ALA A 131 -3.29 -18.61 -6.39
CA ALA A 131 -2.57 -19.02 -5.20
C ALA A 131 -2.01 -17.79 -4.46
N ILE A 132 -2.19 -17.75 -3.15
CA ILE A 132 -1.63 -16.75 -2.25
C ILE A 132 -0.66 -17.46 -1.32
N LEU A 133 0.62 -17.16 -1.46
CA LEU A 133 1.69 -17.77 -0.67
C LEU A 133 2.07 -16.83 0.46
N GLY A 134 1.59 -17.15 1.66
CA GLY A 134 1.72 -16.35 2.87
C GLY A 134 0.39 -15.74 3.30
N SER A 135 0.11 -15.81 4.59
CA SER A 135 -1.16 -15.36 5.18
C SER A 135 -1.00 -14.25 6.23
N GLY A 136 0.06 -13.45 6.07
CA GLY A 136 0.24 -12.21 6.82
C GLY A 136 -0.69 -11.08 6.33
N VAL A 137 -0.46 -9.87 6.83
CA VAL A 137 -1.22 -8.65 6.46
C VAL A 137 -1.34 -8.49 4.94
N GLN A 138 -0.23 -8.61 4.21
CA GLN A 138 -0.23 -8.51 2.76
C GLN A 138 -0.99 -9.66 2.08
N GLY A 139 -0.88 -10.90 2.57
CA GLY A 139 -1.61 -12.04 2.01
C GLY A 139 -3.12 -11.85 2.05
N ARG A 140 -3.63 -11.35 3.18
CA ARG A 140 -5.06 -11.01 3.33
C ARG A 140 -5.50 -9.88 2.40
N SER A 141 -4.75 -8.78 2.36
CA SER A 141 -5.06 -7.66 1.46
C SER A 141 -4.99 -8.07 -0.02
N HIS A 142 -4.03 -8.93 -0.40
CA HIS A 142 -3.96 -9.49 -1.75
C HIS A 142 -5.14 -10.43 -2.05
N ALA A 143 -5.65 -11.18 -1.06
CA ALA A 143 -6.86 -11.99 -1.26
C ALA A 143 -8.06 -11.10 -1.63
N VAL A 144 -8.21 -9.95 -0.97
CA VAL A 144 -9.25 -8.95 -1.31
C VAL A 144 -9.03 -8.42 -2.73
N ALA A 145 -7.81 -8.04 -3.10
CA ALA A 145 -7.49 -7.59 -4.47
C ALA A 145 -7.76 -8.66 -5.53
N MET A 146 -7.35 -9.90 -5.29
CA MET A 146 -7.55 -11.00 -6.23
C MET A 146 -9.02 -11.37 -6.36
N ARG A 147 -9.82 -11.29 -5.28
CA ARG A 147 -11.26 -11.47 -5.34
C ARG A 147 -11.95 -10.35 -6.14
N ALA A 148 -11.48 -9.11 -6.03
CA ALA A 148 -12.01 -7.99 -6.81
C ALA A 148 -11.72 -8.14 -8.32
N VAL A 149 -10.57 -8.71 -8.67
CA VAL A 149 -10.16 -8.92 -10.07
C VAL A 149 -10.73 -10.21 -10.68
N PHE A 150 -10.79 -11.30 -9.89
CA PHE A 150 -11.26 -12.61 -10.32
C PHE A 150 -12.39 -13.10 -9.38
N PRO A 151 -13.62 -12.58 -9.53
CA PRO A 151 -14.71 -12.85 -8.60
C PRO A 151 -15.03 -14.35 -8.48
N ASP A 152 -14.87 -15.11 -9.56
CA ASP A 152 -15.20 -16.55 -9.61
C ASP A 152 -14.00 -17.48 -9.39
N ALA A 153 -12.80 -16.93 -9.13
CA ALA A 153 -11.62 -17.77 -8.95
C ALA A 153 -11.62 -18.47 -7.58
N GLU A 154 -11.16 -19.71 -7.57
CA GLU A 154 -10.78 -20.41 -6.35
C GLU A 154 -9.49 -19.78 -5.80
N LEU A 155 -9.56 -19.19 -4.60
CA LEU A 155 -8.38 -18.68 -3.90
C LEU A 155 -7.80 -19.81 -3.04
N ARG A 156 -6.52 -20.15 -3.27
CA ARG A 156 -5.78 -21.13 -2.47
C ARG A 156 -4.73 -20.43 -1.64
N ILE A 157 -4.86 -20.48 -0.33
CA ILE A 157 -3.93 -19.83 0.59
C ILE A 157 -3.00 -20.89 1.17
N TRP A 158 -1.70 -20.62 1.14
CA TRP A 158 -0.69 -21.45 1.79
C TRP A 158 0.10 -20.63 2.81
N SER A 159 0.44 -21.23 3.94
CA SER A 159 1.24 -20.58 4.98
C SER A 159 2.09 -21.62 5.72
N LEU A 160 3.27 -21.21 6.18
CA LEU A 160 4.11 -22.02 7.06
C LEU A 160 3.51 -22.17 8.48
N SER A 161 2.54 -21.32 8.84
CA SER A 161 1.81 -21.36 10.11
C SER A 161 0.35 -21.68 9.81
N LEU A 162 -0.03 -22.94 10.03
CA LEU A 162 -1.39 -23.47 9.80
C LEU A 162 -2.51 -22.61 10.45
N PRO A 163 -2.38 -22.14 11.71
CA PRO A 163 -3.41 -21.29 12.34
C PRO A 163 -3.64 -19.95 11.66
N ARG A 164 -2.76 -19.54 10.73
CA ARG A 164 -2.91 -18.29 9.97
C ARG A 164 -3.48 -18.52 8.58
N ALA A 165 -3.67 -19.76 8.14
CA ALA A 165 -4.10 -20.09 6.78
C ALA A 165 -5.62 -20.28 6.62
N GLU A 166 -6.33 -20.48 7.73
CA GLU A 166 -7.80 -20.50 7.85
C GLU A 166 -8.37 -19.07 7.81
#